data_AF-A0A0T9EV51-F1
#
_entry.id   AF-A0A0T9EV51-F1
#
_cell.length_a   1.000
_cell.length_b   1.000
_cell.length_c   1.000
_cell.angle_alpha   90.00
_cell.angle_beta   90.00
_cell.angle_gamma   90.00
#
_symmetry.space_group_name_H-M   'P 1'
#
loop_
_entity.id
_entity.type
_entity.pdbx_description
1 polymer ?
#
loop_
_entity_poly.entity_id
_entity_poly.type
_entity_poly.pdbx_seq_one_letter_code
_entity_poly.pdbx_strand_id
1 'polypeptide(L)' 'MIDGPAPDGYPIINYEYAIVNNRQKDAATAQTLQAFLHWAITDGNKASFLDQVHFQPLPPAVVKLSDALIATISS' A
#
# COMPACT_ATOMS: atom_id res chain seq x y z
N MET A 1 -8.04 -7.60 10.93
CA MET A 1 -8.61 -8.87 11.36
C MET A 1 -8.45 -8.99 12.86
N ILE A 2 -9.57 -9.24 13.55
CA ILE A 2 -9.61 -9.52 14.97
C ILE A 2 -9.99 -11.01 15.08
N ASP A 3 -9.27 -11.76 15.91
CA ASP A 3 -9.48 -13.20 16.16
C ASP A 3 -9.50 -14.04 14.87
N GLY A 4 -8.41 -13.91 14.11
CA GLY A 4 -8.22 -14.65 12.86
C GLY A 4 -8.13 -16.17 13.04
N PRO A 5 -8.31 -16.94 11.96
CA PRO A 5 -8.32 -18.41 12.03
C PRO A 5 -6.93 -19.04 12.20
N ALA A 6 -5.86 -18.25 12.22
CA ALA A 6 -4.49 -18.73 12.39
C ALA A 6 -4.26 -19.13 13.86
N PRO A 7 -3.99 -20.41 14.18
CA PRO A 7 -3.90 -20.89 15.56
C PRO A 7 -2.87 -20.14 16.42
N ASP A 8 -1.74 -19.77 15.82
CA ASP A 8 -0.66 -19.02 16.47
C ASP A 8 -0.59 -17.56 16.00
N GLY A 9 -1.68 -17.06 15.39
CA GLY A 9 -1.77 -15.70 14.88
C GLY A 9 -1.89 -14.67 16.00
N TYR A 10 -1.26 -13.50 15.81
CA TYR A 10 -1.48 -12.38 16.71
C TYR A 10 -2.96 -11.93 16.61
N PRO A 11 -3.65 -11.69 17.74
CA PRO A 11 -5.11 -11.61 17.78
C PRO A 11 -5.69 -10.39 17.04
N ILE A 12 -4.90 -9.33 16.88
CA ILE A 12 -5.35 -8.09 16.24
C ILE A 12 -4.32 -7.64 15.22
N ILE A 13 -4.70 -7.67 13.94
CA ILE A 13 -3.91 -7.10 12.84
C ILE A 13 -4.78 -6.15 12.03
N ASN A 14 -4.18 -5.15 11.38
CA ASN A 14 -4.89 -4.27 10.46
C ASN A 14 -4.03 -3.95 9.24
N TYR A 15 -4.66 -3.36 8.24
CA TYR A 15 -3.97 -2.63 7.19
C TYR A 15 -4.02 -1.15 7.52
N GLU A 16 -3.00 -0.42 7.07
CA GLU A 16 -3.06 1.02 6.94
C GLU A 16 -3.49 1.38 5.52
N TYR A 17 -4.30 2.43 5.40
CA TYR A 17 -4.94 2.78 4.13
C TYR A 17 -4.55 4.20 3.70
N ALA A 18 -4.14 4.33 2.43
CA ALA A 18 -4.04 5.61 1.75
C ALA A 18 -5.32 5.87 0.95
N ILE A 19 -5.95 7.03 1.16
CA ILE A 19 -7.12 7.47 0.41
C ILE A 19 -6.72 8.65 -0.47
N VAL A 20 -6.97 8.52 -1.77
CA VAL A 20 -6.49 9.45 -2.79
C VAL A 20 -7.63 9.79 -3.74
N ASN A 21 -7.74 11.07 -4.11
CA ASN A 21 -8.62 11.48 -5.21
C ASN A 21 -8.03 10.97 -6.53
N ASN A 22 -8.79 10.22 -7.32
CA ASN A 22 -8.28 9.75 -8.61
C ASN A 22 -8.19 10.86 -9.66
N ARG A 23 -8.75 12.06 -9.41
CA ARG A 23 -8.57 13.25 -10.24
C ARG A 23 -7.77 14.32 -9.50
N GLN A 24 -6.56 14.56 -10.00
CA GLN A 24 -5.60 15.49 -9.44
C GLN A 24 -5.65 16.84 -10.15
N LYS A 25 -5.16 17.88 -9.48
CA LYS A 25 -5.23 19.26 -10.00
C LYS A 25 -4.48 19.46 -11.33
N ASP A 26 -3.44 18.67 -11.57
CA ASP A 26 -2.64 18.71 -12.78
C ASP A 26 -1.91 17.38 -13.01
N ALA A 27 -1.42 17.19 -14.25
CA ALA A 27 -0.75 15.98 -14.67
C ALA A 27 0.54 15.70 -13.89
N ALA A 28 1.27 16.74 -13.48
CA ALA A 28 2.50 16.58 -12.70
C ALA A 28 2.22 15.99 -11.32
N THR A 29 1.14 16.45 -10.68
CA THR A 29 0.66 15.92 -9.39
C THR A 29 0.20 14.47 -9.56
N ALA A 30 -0.56 14.16 -10.61
CA ALA A 30 -0.99 12.79 -10.90
C ALA A 30 0.19 11.83 -11.08
N GLN A 31 1.16 12.21 -11.92
CA GLN A 31 2.35 11.39 -12.19
C GLN A 31 3.22 11.20 -10.95
N THR A 32 3.44 12.26 -10.17
CA THR A 32 4.21 12.19 -8.92
C THR A 32 3.54 11.24 -7.93
N LEU A 33 2.21 11.31 -7.81
CA LEU A 33 1.46 10.48 -6.90
C LEU A 33 1.45 9.00 -7.35
N GLN A 34 1.32 8.74 -8.65
CA GLN A 34 1.48 7.39 -9.20
C GLN A 34 2.85 6.82 -8.86
N ALA A 35 3.92 7.55 -9.16
CA ALA A 35 5.29 7.09 -8.92
C ALA A 35 5.56 6.83 -7.44
N PHE A 36 5.14 7.75 -6.57
CA PHE A 36 5.31 7.61 -5.13
C PHE A 36 4.57 6.40 -4.57
N LEU A 37 3.29 6.24 -4.90
CA LEU A 37 2.49 5.12 -4.38
C LEU A 37 2.95 3.79 -4.95
N HIS A 38 3.32 3.74 -6.24
CA HIS A 38 3.88 2.54 -6.86
C HIS A 38 5.18 2.12 -6.16
N TRP A 39 6.08 3.06 -5.90
CA TRP A 39 7.30 2.80 -5.13
C TRP A 39 6.96 2.31 -3.72
N ALA A 40 6.01 2.94 -3.02
CA ALA A 40 5.66 2.59 -1.65
C ALA A 40 5.15 1.15 -1.52
N ILE A 41 4.37 0.65 -2.48
CA ILE A 41 3.86 -0.74 -2.46
C ILE A 41 4.83 -1.78 -3.04
N THR A 42 5.94 -1.35 -3.65
CA THR A 42 6.96 -2.22 -4.25
C THR A 42 8.29 -2.13 -3.49
N ASP A 43 9.19 -1.24 -3.88
CA ASP A 43 10.52 -1.07 -3.25
C ASP A 43 10.44 -0.56 -1.81
N GLY A 44 9.53 0.39 -1.54
CA GLY A 44 9.28 0.92 -0.20
C GLY A 44 8.66 -0.09 0.77
N ASN A 45 8.10 -1.18 0.24
CA ASN A 45 7.48 -2.27 1.01
C ASN A 45 8.51 -3.34 1.47
N LYS A 46 9.81 -3.08 1.32
CA LYS A 46 10.89 -4.00 1.72
C LYS A 46 11.12 -3.98 3.24
N ALA A 47 11.48 -5.14 3.78
CA ALA A 47 11.77 -5.36 5.21
C ALA A 47 12.80 -4.36 5.80
N SER A 48 13.77 -3.92 4.99
CA SER A 48 14.76 -2.90 5.41
C SER A 48 14.14 -1.59 5.91
N PHE A 49 12.94 -1.24 5.43
CA PHE A 49 12.18 -0.08 5.89
C PHE A 49 11.19 -0.45 6.99
N LEU A 50 10.50 -1.61 6.83
CA LEU A 50 9.36 -1.97 7.67
C LEU A 50 9.75 -2.58 9.02
N ASP A 51 10.85 -3.33 9.09
CA ASP A 51 11.25 -4.07 10.31
C ASP A 51 11.55 -3.12 11.47
N GLN A 52 12.06 -1.91 11.16
CA GLN A 52 12.38 -0.87 12.14
C GLN A 52 11.15 -0.38 12.92
N VAL A 53 9.96 -0.55 12.34
CA VAL A 53 8.67 -0.15 12.93
C VAL A 53 7.72 -1.35 13.08
N HIS A 54 8.24 -2.57 12.94
CA HIS A 54 7.51 -3.83 13.07
C HIS A 54 6.28 -3.96 12.16
N PHE A 55 6.31 -3.31 10.98
CA PHE A 55 5.31 -3.50 9.95
C PHE A 55 5.60 -4.76 9.12
N GLN A 56 4.55 -5.33 8.54
CA GLN A 56 4.65 -6.46 7.62
C GLN A 56 4.53 -5.98 6.18
N PRO A 57 5.27 -6.58 5.24
CA PRO A 57 5.13 -6.28 3.83
C PRO A 57 3.73 -6.65 3.32
N LEU A 58 3.22 -5.86 2.38
CA LEU A 58 1.96 -6.18 1.69
C LEU A 58 2.03 -7.55 0.99
N PRO A 59 0.98 -8.38 1.11
CA PRO A 59 0.87 -9.60 0.34
C PRO A 59 0.86 -9.33 -1.18
N PRO A 60 1.42 -10.21 -2.03
CA PRO A 60 1.52 -9.96 -3.48
C PRO A 60 0.18 -9.67 -4.18
N ALA A 61 -0.90 -10.31 -3.74
CA ALA A 61 -2.24 -10.05 -4.27
C ALA A 61 -2.73 -8.62 -3.97
N VAL A 62 -2.38 -8.08 -2.80
CA VAL A 62 -2.71 -6.70 -2.41
C VAL A 62 -1.87 -5.72 -3.22
N VAL A 63 -0.57 -5.97 -3.39
CA VAL A 63 0.30 -5.16 -4.26
C VAL A 63 -0.28 -5.07 -5.67
N LYS A 64 -0.69 -6.19 -6.27
CA LYS A 64 -1.29 -6.22 -7.61
C LYS A 64 -2.59 -5.39 -7.69
N LEU A 65 -3.45 -5.49 -6.68
CA LEU A 65 -4.70 -4.72 -6.63
C LEU A 65 -4.41 -3.22 -6.48
N SER A 66 -3.50 -2.85 -5.57
CA SER A 66 -3.10 -1.47 -5.33
C SER A 66 -2.47 -0.84 -6.57
N ASP A 67 -1.62 -1.58 -7.29
CA ASP A 67 -0.98 -1.10 -8.52
C ASP A 67 -2.01 -0.77 -9.61
N ALA A 68 -3.02 -1.63 -9.78
CA ALA A 68 -4.13 -1.39 -10.70
C ALA A 68 -4.96 -0.15 -10.32
N LEU A 69 -5.16 0.11 -9.02
CA LEU A 69 -5.85 1.31 -8.54
C LEU A 69 -5.01 2.58 -8.75
N ILE A 70 -3.70 2.51 -8.48
CA ILE A 70 -2.77 3.63 -8.67
C ILE A 70 -2.76 4.07 -10.13
N ALA A 71 -2.78 3.13 -11.07
CA ALA A 71 -2.86 3.40 -12.50
C ALA A 71 -4.13 4.19 -12.92
N THR A 72 -5.16 4.26 -12.08
CA THR A 72 -6.38 5.05 -12.36
C THR A 72 -6.27 6.53 -12.00
N ILE A 73 -5.21 6.95 -11.31
CA ILE A 73 -5.00 8.35 -10.92
C ILE A 73 -4.69 9.17 -12.18
N SER A 74 -5.49 10.19 -12.47
CA SER A 74 -5.32 11.09 -13.61
C SER A 74 -5.46 12.55 -13.16
N SER A 75 -5.29 13.50 -14.08
CA SER A 75 -5.74 14.89 -13.94
C SER A 75 -7.09 15.09 -14.60
#